data_AF-A0A7G8EJG1-F1
#
_entry.id   AF-A0A7G8EJG1-F1
#
_cell.length_a   1.000
_cell.length_b   1.000
_cell.length_c   1.000
_cell.angle_alpha   90.00
_cell.angle_beta   90.00
_cell.angle_gamma   90.00
#
_symmetry.space_group_name_H-M   'P 1'
#
loop_
_entity.id
_entity.type
_entity.pdbx_description
1 polymer ?
#
loop_
_entity_poly.entity_id
_entity_poly.type
_entity_poly.pdbx_seq_one_letter_code
_entity_poly.pdbx_strand_id
1 'polypeptide(L)'
;MRTLEAFDFDAQPSLDPAQIRELATCRWVANGDTLLLLGPPGVGKTHLAVALGREAVRLGHSVQYVGAMELISALAKAQAQHALEARLTQDAKSPPGSGKMSPI
;
A
#
# COMPACT_ATOMS: atom_id res chain seq x y z
N MET A 1 -13.65 3.93 -10.06
CA MET A 1 -12.63 4.34 -9.06
C MET A 1 -12.28 3.09 -8.25
N ARG A 2 -11.00 2.81 -7.95
CA ARG A 2 -10.60 1.58 -7.23
C ARG A 2 -10.81 1.78 -5.72
N THR A 3 -11.94 1.36 -5.19
CA THR A 3 -12.29 1.38 -3.76
C THR A 3 -12.74 0.00 -3.29
N LEU A 4 -12.83 -0.23 -1.98
CA LEU A 4 -13.28 -1.52 -1.47
C LEU A 4 -14.75 -1.78 -1.79
N GLU A 5 -15.58 -0.72 -1.78
CA GLU A 5 -17.01 -0.78 -2.13
C GLU A 5 -17.23 -1.12 -3.60
N ALA A 6 -16.30 -0.73 -4.46
CA ALA A 6 -16.33 -1.01 -5.89
C ALA A 6 -15.65 -2.34 -6.26
N PHE A 7 -15.19 -3.13 -5.28
CA PHE A 7 -14.63 -4.45 -5.54
C PHE A 7 -15.76 -5.48 -5.62
N ASP A 8 -15.83 -6.22 -6.73
CA ASP A 8 -16.78 -7.31 -6.91
C ASP A 8 -16.24 -8.58 -6.24
N PHE A 9 -16.72 -8.86 -5.03
CA PHE A 9 -16.36 -10.06 -4.27
C PHE A 9 -16.98 -11.34 -4.85
N ASP A 10 -18.10 -11.24 -5.56
CA ASP A 10 -18.73 -12.41 -6.19
C ASP A 10 -17.89 -12.90 -7.38
N ALA A 11 -17.22 -11.98 -8.08
CA ALA A 11 -16.23 -12.31 -9.11
C ALA A 11 -14.91 -12.89 -8.56
N GLN A 12 -14.69 -12.85 -7.24
CA GLN A 12 -13.51 -13.43 -6.58
C GLN A 12 -13.86 -14.19 -5.30
N PRO A 13 -14.46 -15.39 -5.42
CA PRO A 13 -15.00 -16.13 -4.28
C PRO A 13 -13.94 -16.74 -3.36
N SER A 14 -12.65 -16.72 -3.75
CA SER A 14 -11.57 -17.20 -2.86
C SER A 14 -11.20 -16.21 -1.77
N LEU A 15 -11.69 -14.96 -1.85
CA LEU A 15 -11.45 -13.94 -0.83
C LEU A 15 -12.62 -13.87 0.13
N ASP A 16 -12.30 -13.89 1.43
CA ASP A 16 -13.26 -13.57 2.47
C ASP A 16 -13.42 -12.04 2.62
N PRO A 17 -14.61 -11.47 2.36
CA PRO A 17 -14.85 -10.04 2.55
C PRO A 17 -14.63 -9.56 4.00
N ALA A 18 -14.80 -10.43 5.00
CA ALA A 18 -14.49 -10.09 6.39
C ALA A 18 -12.97 -9.89 6.59
N GLN A 19 -12.14 -10.75 6.00
CA GLN A 19 -10.68 -10.59 6.02
C GLN A 19 -10.25 -9.29 5.32
N ILE A 20 -10.85 -8.93 4.19
CA ILE A 20 -10.52 -7.68 3.49
C ILE A 20 -10.92 -6.46 4.33
N ARG A 21 -12.07 -6.50 5.01
CA ARG A 21 -12.48 -5.45 5.97
C ARG A 21 -11.53 -5.34 7.16
N GLU A 22 -10.99 -6.45 7.64
CA GLU A 22 -9.96 -6.44 8.69
C GLU A 22 -8.67 -5.77 8.21
N LEU A 23 -8.20 -6.10 7.00
CA LEU A 23 -7.03 -5.45 6.40
C LEU A 23 -7.22 -3.95 6.18
N ALA A 24 -8.46 -3.50 5.92
CA ALA A 24 -8.81 -2.09 5.75
C ALA A 24 -8.64 -1.26 7.04
N THR A 25 -8.55 -1.90 8.21
CA THR A 25 -8.24 -1.20 9.47
C THR A 25 -6.77 -0.78 9.59
N CYS A 26 -5.91 -1.24 8.67
CA CYS A 26 -4.46 -0.98 8.66
C CYS A 26 -3.72 -1.38 9.93
N ARG A 27 -4.29 -2.23 10.80
CA ARG A 27 -3.58 -2.77 11.98
C ARG A 27 -2.28 -3.48 11.62
N TRP A 28 -2.24 -4.16 10.49
CA TRP A 28 -1.04 -4.81 9.95
C TRP A 28 0.10 -3.80 9.68
N VAL A 29 -0.21 -2.56 9.32
CA VAL A 29 0.80 -1.49 9.15
C VAL A 29 1.40 -1.13 10.51
N ALA A 30 0.56 -0.96 11.54
CA ALA A 30 1.01 -0.63 12.89
C ALA A 30 1.84 -1.77 13.53
N ASN A 31 1.54 -3.01 13.17
CA ASN A 31 2.26 -4.20 13.63
C ASN A 31 3.59 -4.44 12.87
N GLY A 32 3.82 -3.74 11.76
CA GLY A 32 4.97 -3.99 10.88
C GLY A 32 4.84 -5.26 10.03
N ASP A 33 3.62 -5.75 9.84
CA ASP A 33 3.33 -6.91 9.01
C ASP A 33 3.38 -6.54 7.52
N THR A 34 3.66 -7.52 6.66
CA THR A 34 3.65 -7.35 5.19
C THR A 34 2.45 -8.05 4.58
N LEU A 35 1.68 -7.31 3.78
CA LEU A 35 0.59 -7.88 2.99
C LEU A 35 1.10 -8.30 1.59
N LEU A 36 0.94 -9.57 1.26
CA LEU A 36 1.25 -10.13 -0.06
C LEU A 36 -0.02 -10.65 -0.73
N LEU A 37 -0.42 -10.03 -1.85
CA LEU A 37 -1.57 -10.46 -2.65
C LEU A 37 -1.11 -11.39 -3.76
N LEU A 38 -1.52 -12.67 -3.72
CA LEU A 38 -1.14 -13.70 -4.69
C LEU A 38 -2.36 -14.18 -5.48
N GLY A 39 -2.15 -14.54 -6.74
CA GLY A 39 -3.18 -15.10 -7.60
C GLY A 39 -2.96 -14.82 -9.09
N PRO A 40 -3.75 -15.46 -9.98
CA PRO A 40 -3.62 -15.32 -11.43
C PRO A 40 -3.76 -13.86 -11.92
N PRO A 41 -3.29 -13.52 -13.13
CA PRO A 41 -3.57 -12.23 -13.75
C PRO A 41 -5.09 -11.95 -13.80
N GLY A 42 -5.48 -10.68 -13.67
CA GLY A 42 -6.90 -10.26 -13.81
C GLY A 42 -7.78 -10.44 -12.57
N VAL A 43 -7.33 -11.10 -11.51
CA VAL A 43 -8.16 -11.40 -10.31
C VAL A 43 -8.32 -10.25 -9.30
N GLY A 44 -8.00 -9.01 -9.69
CA GLY A 44 -8.25 -7.84 -8.82
C GLY A 44 -7.17 -7.49 -7.79
N LYS A 45 -6.00 -8.15 -7.79
CA LYS A 45 -4.89 -7.85 -6.85
C LYS A 45 -4.50 -6.37 -6.80
N THR A 46 -4.29 -5.75 -7.97
CA THR A 46 -3.94 -4.32 -8.05
C THR A 46 -5.10 -3.42 -7.59
N HIS A 47 -6.35 -3.85 -7.79
CA HIS A 47 -7.50 -3.12 -7.26
C HIS A 47 -7.48 -3.12 -5.74
N LEU A 48 -7.31 -4.28 -5.11
CA LEU A 48 -7.25 -4.42 -3.65
C LEU A 48 -6.06 -3.65 -3.07
N ALA A 49 -4.87 -3.76 -3.65
CA ALA A 49 -3.70 -3.01 -3.19
C ALA A 49 -3.95 -1.49 -3.19
N VAL A 50 -4.57 -0.97 -4.27
CA VAL A 50 -4.93 0.45 -4.36
C VAL A 50 -6.03 0.81 -3.37
N ALA A 51 -7.07 -0.02 -3.24
CA ALA A 51 -8.18 0.23 -2.33
C ALA A 51 -7.73 0.25 -0.85
N LEU A 52 -6.91 -0.72 -0.44
CA LEU A 52 -6.32 -0.77 0.91
C LEU A 52 -5.35 0.40 1.14
N GLY A 53 -4.55 0.77 0.14
CA GLY A 53 -3.69 1.97 0.22
C GLY A 53 -4.50 3.25 0.41
N ARG A 54 -5.70 3.34 -0.17
CA ARG A 54 -6.60 4.50 0.06
C ARG A 54 -7.16 4.52 1.47
N GLU A 55 -7.51 3.37 2.04
CA GLU A 55 -7.91 3.30 3.44
C GLU A 55 -6.77 3.70 4.37
N ALA A 56 -5.55 3.29 4.08
CA ALA A 56 -4.37 3.72 4.82
C ALA A 56 -4.19 5.26 4.76
N VAL A 57 -4.37 5.88 3.59
CA VAL A 57 -4.37 7.36 3.46
C VAL A 57 -5.47 8.00 4.31
N ARG A 58 -6.69 7.44 4.30
CA ARG A 58 -7.81 7.94 5.10
C ARG A 58 -7.53 7.88 6.60
N LEU A 59 -6.74 6.90 7.04
CA LEU A 59 -6.28 6.73 8.42
C LEU A 59 -5.02 7.56 8.76
N GLY A 60 -4.53 8.38 7.83
CA GLY A 60 -3.39 9.28 8.05
C GLY A 60 -2.02 8.64 7.83
N HIS A 61 -1.97 7.43 7.26
CA HIS A 61 -0.72 6.84 6.79
C HIS A 61 -0.30 7.51 5.48
N SER A 62 1.00 7.77 5.37
CA SER A 62 1.60 8.16 4.11
C SER A 62 1.84 6.91 3.26
N VAL A 63 1.43 6.94 1.98
CA VAL A 63 1.41 5.77 1.10
C VAL A 63 2.06 6.11 -0.24
N GLN A 64 2.87 5.18 -0.75
CA GLN A 64 3.47 5.25 -2.08
C GLN A 64 3.02 4.03 -2.90
N TYR A 65 2.75 4.26 -4.19
CA TYR A 65 2.59 3.21 -5.18
C TYR A 65 3.76 3.26 -6.16
N VAL A 66 4.44 2.14 -6.36
CA VAL A 66 5.56 2.02 -7.29
C VAL A 66 5.50 0.67 -7.99
N GLY A 67 5.76 0.66 -9.30
CA GLY A 67 5.89 -0.60 -10.02
C GLY A 67 7.14 -1.36 -9.57
N ALA A 68 7.08 -2.68 -9.43
CA ALA A 68 8.22 -3.47 -8.98
C ALA A 68 9.48 -3.24 -9.84
N MET A 69 9.31 -3.25 -11.18
CA MET A 69 10.43 -3.00 -12.10
C MET A 69 10.97 -1.58 -12.01
N GLU A 70 10.10 -0.59 -11.81
CA GLU A 70 10.49 0.80 -11.61
C GLU A 70 11.29 0.96 -10.31
N LEU A 71 10.82 0.36 -9.22
CA LEU A 71 11.50 0.36 -7.92
C LEU A 71 12.89 -0.27 -8.03
N ILE A 72 12.98 -1.47 -8.60
CA ILE A 72 14.25 -2.19 -8.77
C ILE A 72 15.22 -1.37 -9.63
N SER A 73 14.74 -0.79 -10.74
CA SER A 73 15.57 0.04 -11.61
C SER A 73 16.07 1.30 -10.89
N ALA A 74 15.21 1.99 -10.14
CA ALA A 74 15.56 3.17 -9.38
C ALA A 74 16.60 2.86 -8.28
N LEU A 75 16.41 1.76 -7.55
CA LEU A 75 17.35 1.32 -6.51
C LEU A 75 18.69 0.90 -7.10
N ALA A 76 18.70 0.15 -8.21
CA ALA A 76 19.93 -0.25 -8.90
C ALA A 76 20.72 0.96 -9.42
N LYS A 77 20.03 1.97 -9.97
CA LYS A 77 20.65 3.22 -10.40
C LYS A 77 21.24 3.99 -9.22
N ALA A 78 20.51 4.11 -8.11
CA ALA A 78 21.00 4.79 -6.90
C ALA A 78 22.23 4.08 -6.31
N GLN A 79 22.25 2.74 -6.34
CA GLN A 79 23.40 1.96 -5.91
C GLN A 79 24.64 2.24 -6.77
N ALA A 80 24.50 2.26 -8.10
CA ALA A 80 25.60 2.56 -9.01
C ALA A 80 26.16 4.00 -8.85
N GLN A 81 25.35 4.89 -8.28
CA GLN A 81 25.70 6.30 -8.02
C GLN A 81 26.15 6.55 -6.57
N HIS A 82 26.32 5.50 -5.76
CA HIS A 82 26.62 5.60 -4.32
C HIS A 82 25.60 6.45 -3.53
N ALA A 83 24.35 6.48 -4.00
CA ALA A 83 23.25 7.27 -3.43
C ALA A 83 22.10 6.40 -2.89
N LEU A 84 22.33 5.10 -2.65
CA LEU A 84 21.31 4.15 -2.23
C LEU A 84 20.66 4.55 -0.89
N GLU A 85 21.45 4.95 0.11
CA GLU A 85 20.91 5.35 1.43
C GLU A 85 19.98 6.55 1.33
N ALA A 86 20.35 7.55 0.52
CA ALA A 86 19.51 8.71 0.26
C ALA A 86 18.20 8.30 -0.41
N ARG A 87 18.26 7.36 -1.37
CA ARG A 87 17.06 6.83 -2.04
C ARG A 87 16.15 6.04 -1.09
N LEU A 88 16.71 5.15 -0.27
CA LEU A 88 15.94 4.38 0.72
C LEU A 88 15.30 5.31 1.76
N THR A 89 16.02 6.35 2.20
CA THR A 89 15.48 7.37 3.11
C THR A 89 14.33 8.13 2.46
N GLN A 90 14.41 8.43 1.16
CA GLN A 90 13.32 9.08 0.42
C GLN A 90 12.07 8.19 0.37
N ASP A 91 12.23 6.90 0.04
CA ASP A 91 11.11 5.95 -0.04
C ASP A 91 10.54 5.66 1.39
N ALA A 92 11.35 5.77 2.44
CA ALA A 92 10.92 5.65 3.84
C ALA A 92 10.30 6.94 4.42
N LYS A 93 10.58 8.12 3.82
CA LYS A 93 10.07 9.42 4.28
C LYS A 93 8.61 9.60 3.87
N SER A 94 7.77 9.07 4.72
CA SER A 94 6.32 9.18 4.67
C SER A 94 5.87 9.13 6.14
N PRO A 95 6.02 10.23 6.90
CA PRO A 95 5.84 10.19 8.34
C PRO A 95 4.40 9.78 8.68
N PRO A 96 4.20 8.83 9.62
CA PRO A 96 2.89 8.63 10.21
C PRO A 96 2.51 9.90 11.00
N GLY A 97 1.40 10.55 10.63
CA GLY A 97 0.74 11.51 11.51
C GLY A 97 1.25 12.96 11.54
N SER A 98 1.40 13.62 10.39
CA SER A 98 1.42 15.11 10.37
C SER A 98 0.02 15.74 10.28
N GLY A 99 -1.01 15.02 10.75
CA GLY A 99 -2.32 15.59 11.01
C GLY A 99 -2.22 16.53 12.22
N LYS A 100 -1.97 17.82 11.97
CA LYS A 100 -2.21 18.86 12.96
C LYS A 100 -3.69 18.79 13.33
N MET A 101 -3.97 18.23 14.50
CA MET A 101 -5.27 18.33 15.14
C MET A 101 -5.45 19.81 15.48
N SER A 102 -6.27 20.49 14.67
CA SER A 102 -6.69 21.86 14.97
C SER A 102 -7.61 21.78 16.19
N PRO A 103 -7.32 22.48 17.30
CA PRO A 103 -8.28 22.59 18.37
C PRO A 103 -9.48 23.38 17.85
N ILE A 104 -10.66 22.77 17.94
CA ILE A 104 -11.94 23.48 17.92
C ILE A 104 -12.14 24.07 19.31
#